data_AF-A0A535Y8P7-F1
#
_entry.id   AF-A0A535Y8P7-F1
#
_cell.length_a   1.000
_cell.length_b   1.000
_cell.length_c   1.000
_cell.angle_alpha   90.00
_cell.angle_beta   90.00
_cell.angle_gamma   90.00
#
_symmetry.space_group_name_H-M   'P 1'
#
loop_
_entity.id
_entity.type
_entity.pdbx_description
1 polymer ?
#
loop_
_entity_poly.entity_id
_entity_poly.type
_entity_poly.pdbx_seq_one_letter_code
_entity_poly.pdbx_strand_id
1 'polypeptide(L)'
;MRDVRGGGRPLGPMAIRSTLPTHPAAKIREILRGLPTATGYRVTVKALRYRTAPHLQAFTYWGEPEIVIQVPEPFRPFHELVDLGALGTPNVYFPTRRDVIRFLYLHEFCHWWLYLTHGWGSSAEIQCDRYAFANYRRRGIVRPPAVRTPWERAA
;
A
#
# COMPACT_ATOMS: atom_id res chain seq x y z
N MET A 1 -20.39 3.11 18.57
CA MET A 1 -19.80 3.21 17.21
C MET A 1 -19.36 4.66 17.05
N ARG A 2 -18.06 4.96 17.20
CA ARG A 2 -17.58 6.35 17.09
C ARG A 2 -17.63 6.74 15.61
N ASP A 3 -18.29 7.87 15.37
CA ASP A 3 -18.45 8.53 14.09
C ASP A 3 -17.08 8.74 13.43
N VAL A 4 -16.85 8.12 12.26
CA VAL A 4 -15.59 8.27 11.50
C VAL A 4 -15.76 9.28 10.38
N ARG A 5 -16.48 10.36 10.68
CA ARG A 5 -16.59 11.53 9.82
C ARG A 5 -15.71 12.63 10.37
N GLY A 6 -14.62 12.92 9.66
CA GLY A 6 -13.96 14.24 9.74
C GLY A 6 -12.83 14.41 10.76
N GLY A 7 -12.17 13.33 11.20
CA GLY A 7 -10.87 13.48 11.86
C GLY A 7 -9.85 13.98 10.83
N GLY A 8 -9.45 15.24 10.89
CA GLY A 8 -8.43 15.82 10.02
C GLY A 8 -7.17 14.94 9.91
N ARG A 9 -6.37 15.15 8.84
CA ARG A 9 -5.18 14.33 8.54
C ARG A 9 -4.35 14.13 9.82
N PRO A 10 -4.09 12.88 10.25
CA PRO A 10 -3.36 12.64 11.48
C PRO A 10 -2.03 13.37 11.46
N LEU A 11 -1.72 14.06 12.56
CA LEU A 11 -0.56 14.95 12.67
C LEU A 11 0.73 14.14 12.88
N GLY A 12 1.86 14.72 12.46
CA GLY A 12 3.19 14.15 12.69
C GLY A 12 3.75 13.32 11.51
N PRO A 13 5.05 12.96 11.56
CA PRO A 13 5.69 12.22 10.49
C PRO A 13 5.14 10.78 10.40
N MET A 14 5.26 10.17 9.22
CA MET A 14 5.05 8.73 9.09
C MET A 14 6.10 7.99 9.92
N ALA A 15 5.65 7.17 10.86
CA ALA A 15 6.54 6.32 11.65
C ALA A 15 6.78 4.99 10.92
N ILE A 16 7.98 4.42 11.05
CA ILE A 16 8.33 3.12 10.47
C ILE A 16 8.72 2.16 11.59
N ARG A 17 8.07 1.00 11.64
CA ARG A 17 8.43 -0.14 12.48
C ARG A 17 8.71 -1.35 11.59
N SER A 18 9.71 -2.14 11.92
CA SER A 18 9.94 -3.42 11.25
C SER A 18 10.30 -4.51 12.26
N THR A 19 9.67 -5.67 12.13
CA THR A 19 10.05 -6.91 12.82
C THR A 19 10.66 -7.92 11.86
N LEU A 20 10.89 -7.53 10.60
CA LEU A 20 11.52 -8.38 9.59
C LEU A 20 13.05 -8.30 9.74
N PRO A 21 13.76 -9.39 10.13
CA PRO A 21 15.18 -9.31 10.47
C PRO A 21 16.07 -8.78 9.34
N THR A 22 15.75 -9.10 8.09
CA THR A 22 16.52 -8.69 6.89
C THR A 22 16.25 -7.25 6.45
N HIS A 23 15.28 -6.57 7.07
CA HIS A 23 14.78 -5.25 6.68
C HIS A 23 14.50 -4.39 7.92
N PRO A 24 15.54 -3.88 8.61
CA PRO A 24 15.35 -2.94 9.71
C PRO A 24 14.66 -1.65 9.24
N ALA A 25 14.12 -0.87 10.18
CA ALA A 25 13.35 0.33 9.86
C ALA A 25 14.08 1.32 8.93
N ALA A 26 15.41 1.46 9.05
CA ALA A 26 16.21 2.30 8.16
C ALA A 26 16.14 1.83 6.69
N LYS A 27 16.24 0.53 6.45
CA LYS A 27 16.11 -0.07 5.11
C LYS A 27 14.69 0.06 4.56
N ILE A 28 13.67 -0.04 5.42
CA ILE A 28 12.29 0.23 5.01
C ILE A 28 12.12 1.69 4.60
N ARG A 29 12.66 2.66 5.35
CA ARG A 29 12.64 4.08 4.95
C ARG A 29 13.30 4.30 3.59
N GLU A 30 14.41 3.60 3.31
CA GLU A 30 15.07 3.67 2.01
C GLU A 30 14.20 3.08 0.89
N ILE A 31 13.59 1.90 1.12
CA ILE A 31 12.68 1.26 0.17
C ILE A 31 11.47 2.13 -0.14
N LEU A 32 10.94 2.86 0.84
CA LEU A 32 9.77 3.73 0.69
C LEU A 32 10.15 5.15 0.23
N ARG A 33 11.43 5.46 0.06
CA ARG A 33 11.87 6.78 -0.42
C ARG A 33 11.22 7.11 -1.76
N GLY A 34 10.73 8.34 -1.88
CA GLY A 34 10.06 8.86 -3.07
C GLY A 34 8.61 8.42 -3.22
N LEU A 35 8.07 7.58 -2.32
CA LEU A 35 6.64 7.27 -2.28
C LEU A 35 5.88 8.34 -1.49
N PRO A 36 4.56 8.51 -1.72
CA PRO A 36 3.78 9.47 -0.95
C PRO A 36 3.72 9.05 0.52
N THR A 37 3.66 10.03 1.42
CA THR A 37 3.76 9.79 2.86
C THR A 37 2.38 9.65 3.50
N ALA A 38 2.15 8.51 4.17
CA ALA A 38 1.03 8.28 5.08
C ALA A 38 1.24 9.06 6.40
N THR A 39 1.06 10.38 6.34
CA THR A 39 1.31 11.31 7.46
C THR A 39 0.49 10.91 8.69
N GLY A 40 1.15 10.90 9.84
CA GLY A 40 0.60 10.52 11.13
C GLY A 40 0.22 9.04 11.26
N TYR A 41 0.53 8.20 10.26
CA TYR A 41 0.39 6.76 10.35
C TYR A 41 1.73 6.08 10.66
N ARG A 42 1.64 4.93 11.32
CA ARG A 42 2.75 3.99 11.48
C ARG A 42 2.68 2.93 10.38
N VAL A 43 3.77 2.72 9.67
CA VAL A 43 3.93 1.59 8.74
C VAL A 43 4.71 0.51 9.47
N THR A 44 4.09 -0.65 9.67
CA THR A 44 4.73 -1.83 10.26
C THR A 44 5.01 -2.86 9.18
N VAL A 45 6.27 -3.24 9.01
CA VAL A 45 6.67 -4.34 8.13
C VAL A 45 7.00 -5.57 8.96
N LYS A 46 6.34 -6.70 8.66
CA LYS A 46 6.56 -7.97 9.37
C LYS A 46 6.62 -9.15 8.40
N ALA A 47 7.08 -10.29 8.89
CA ALA A 47 7.06 -11.52 8.10
C ALA A 47 5.63 -12.03 7.87
N LEU A 48 5.39 -12.56 6.68
CA LEU A 48 4.24 -13.39 6.32
C LEU A 48 4.72 -14.85 6.26
N ARG A 49 4.23 -15.68 7.17
CA ARG A 49 4.41 -17.13 7.05
C ARG A 49 3.31 -17.67 6.14
N TYR A 50 3.69 -18.44 5.14
CA TYR A 50 2.76 -19.08 4.21
C TYR A 50 2.97 -20.60 4.21
N ARG A 51 1.91 -21.35 3.90
CA ARG A 51 1.95 -22.83 3.82
C ARG A 51 2.09 -23.33 2.38
N THR A 52 1.33 -22.75 1.47
CA THR A 52 1.24 -23.21 0.08
C THR A 52 2.18 -22.44 -0.84
N ALA A 53 2.00 -21.12 -0.91
CA ALA A 53 2.79 -20.25 -1.78
C ALA A 53 2.92 -18.84 -1.17
N PRO A 54 4.03 -18.12 -1.47
CA PRO A 54 4.14 -16.71 -1.16
C PRO A 54 3.01 -15.93 -1.85
N HIS A 55 2.49 -14.91 -1.17
CA HIS A 55 1.44 -14.03 -1.67
C HIS A 55 1.53 -12.64 -1.03
N LEU A 56 0.83 -11.68 -1.59
CA LEU A 56 0.70 -10.33 -1.11
C LEU A 56 -0.30 -10.31 0.06
N GLN A 57 0.07 -9.64 1.15
CA GLN A 57 -0.84 -9.42 2.27
C GLN A 57 -0.47 -8.13 3.01
N ALA A 58 -1.42 -7.20 3.08
CA ALA A 58 -1.31 -6.01 3.87
C ALA A 58 -2.68 -5.59 4.41
N PHE A 59 -2.67 -4.64 5.35
CA PHE A 59 -3.87 -4.11 5.98
C PHE A 59 -3.70 -2.65 6.34
N THR A 60 -4.74 -1.85 6.09
CA THR A 60 -4.91 -0.52 6.67
C THR A 60 -5.89 -0.61 7.83
N TYR A 61 -5.44 -0.23 9.03
CA TYR A 61 -6.30 -0.11 10.19
C TYR A 61 -6.90 1.30 10.24
N TRP A 62 -8.22 1.38 10.44
CA TRP A 62 -8.95 2.66 10.45
C TRP A 62 -9.13 3.22 11.87
N GLY A 63 -9.28 2.33 12.86
CA GLY A 63 -9.41 2.70 14.28
C GLY A 63 -8.07 3.02 14.95
N GLU A 64 -6.96 2.61 14.33
CA GLU A 64 -5.60 2.88 14.75
C GLU A 64 -4.82 3.39 13.54
N PRO A 65 -3.99 4.44 13.64
CA PRO A 65 -3.27 4.98 12.49
C PRO A 65 -2.11 4.07 12.09
N GLU A 66 -2.41 2.90 11.52
CA GLU A 66 -1.43 1.88 11.15
C GLU A 66 -1.71 1.25 9.77
N ILE A 67 -0.65 1.13 8.98
CA ILE A 67 -0.57 0.26 7.80
C ILE A 67 0.37 -0.91 8.14
N VAL A 68 -0.10 -2.15 7.98
CA VAL A 68 0.70 -3.35 8.19
C VAL A 68 0.99 -4.01 6.85
N ILE A 69 2.28 -4.17 6.54
CA ILE A 69 2.76 -4.87 5.35
C ILE A 69 3.36 -6.19 5.80
N GLN A 70 2.93 -7.30 5.21
CA GLN A 70 3.51 -8.61 5.46
C GLN A 70 4.32 -9.09 4.25
N VAL A 71 5.58 -9.43 4.49
CA VAL A 71 6.52 -9.87 3.46
C VAL A 71 6.69 -11.39 3.54
N PRO A 72 6.46 -12.16 2.46
CA PRO A 72 6.61 -13.61 2.47
C PRO A 72 7.98 -14.08 3.00
N GLU A 73 7.96 -14.98 3.98
CA GLU A 73 9.16 -15.62 4.54
C GLU A 73 8.96 -17.16 4.65
N PRO A 74 9.90 -17.97 4.13
CA PRO A 74 11.11 -17.57 3.40
C PRO A 74 10.76 -16.90 2.07
N PHE A 75 11.41 -15.80 1.73
CA PHE A 75 11.13 -15.15 0.45
C PHE A 75 11.66 -15.97 -0.71
N ARG A 76 10.79 -16.22 -1.68
CA ARG A 76 11.13 -16.71 -3.01
C ARG A 76 10.41 -15.82 -4.01
N PRO A 77 11.04 -15.46 -5.15
CA PRO A 77 10.33 -14.78 -6.23
C PRO A 77 9.05 -15.53 -6.61
N PHE A 78 7.98 -14.80 -6.86
CA PHE A 78 6.67 -15.39 -7.13
C PHE A 78 5.86 -14.52 -8.09
N HIS A 79 4.78 -15.11 -8.60
CA HIS A 79 3.79 -14.38 -9.35
C HIS A 79 2.48 -14.31 -8.58
N GLU A 80 1.75 -13.22 -8.76
CA GLU A 80 0.42 -13.06 -8.20
C GLU A 80 -0.50 -12.37 -9.21
N LEU A 81 -1.73 -12.84 -9.28
CA LEU A 81 -2.77 -12.21 -10.08
C LEU A 81 -3.18 -10.90 -9.41
N VAL A 82 -3.11 -9.78 -10.15
CA VAL A 82 -3.52 -8.46 -9.67
C VAL A 82 -4.73 -8.01 -10.48
N ASP A 83 -5.83 -7.65 -9.82
CA ASP A 83 -7.05 -7.27 -10.54
C ASP A 83 -7.03 -5.79 -10.95
N LEU A 84 -6.82 -5.54 -12.23
CA LEU A 84 -6.86 -4.20 -12.81
C LEU A 84 -8.23 -3.87 -13.42
N GLY A 85 -9.27 -4.64 -13.10
CA GLY A 85 -10.64 -4.50 -13.60
C GLY A 85 -10.69 -4.64 -15.12
N ALA A 86 -11.27 -3.63 -15.80
CA ALA A 86 -11.34 -3.61 -17.27
C ALA A 86 -9.98 -3.69 -18.01
N LEU A 87 -8.85 -3.50 -17.31
CA LEU A 87 -7.50 -3.66 -17.87
C LEU A 87 -6.98 -5.10 -17.76
N GLY A 88 -7.77 -6.01 -17.19
CA GLY A 88 -7.46 -7.43 -17.02
C GLY A 88 -6.82 -7.76 -15.69
N THR A 89 -6.46 -9.04 -15.54
CA THR A 89 -5.87 -9.60 -14.32
C THR A 89 -4.48 -10.17 -14.62
N PRO A 90 -3.44 -9.33 -14.79
CA PRO A 90 -2.10 -9.81 -15.11
C PRO A 90 -1.51 -10.67 -13.98
N ASN A 91 -0.73 -11.69 -14.38
CA ASN A 91 0.09 -12.48 -13.46
C ASN A 91 1.43 -11.77 -13.22
N VAL A 92 1.51 -10.98 -12.16
CA VAL A 92 2.61 -10.03 -11.91
C VAL A 92 3.76 -10.71 -11.20
N TYR A 93 4.97 -10.60 -11.77
CA TYR A 93 6.19 -11.14 -11.17
C TYR A 93 6.80 -10.20 -10.09
N PHE A 94 7.05 -10.75 -8.90
CA PHE A 94 7.70 -10.08 -7.76
C PHE A 94 9.08 -10.70 -7.47
N PRO A 95 10.17 -10.17 -8.06
CA PRO A 95 11.50 -10.73 -7.89
C PRO A 95 12.15 -10.40 -6.55
N THR A 96 11.69 -9.34 -5.87
CA THR A 96 12.36 -8.84 -4.66
C THR A 96 11.40 -8.44 -3.54
N ARG A 97 11.88 -8.49 -2.29
CA ARG A 97 11.14 -7.95 -1.14
C ARG A 97 10.84 -6.46 -1.28
N ARG A 98 11.73 -5.69 -1.93
CA ARG A 98 11.52 -4.27 -2.24
C ARG A 98 10.23 -4.10 -3.05
N ASP A 99 10.04 -4.94 -4.07
CA ASP A 99 8.88 -4.85 -4.95
C ASP A 99 7.59 -5.15 -4.20
N VAL A 100 7.57 -6.21 -3.38
CA VAL A 100 6.44 -6.55 -2.49
C VAL A 100 6.13 -5.41 -1.52
N ILE A 101 7.14 -4.90 -0.81
CA ILE A 101 6.96 -3.83 0.17
C ILE A 101 6.40 -2.57 -0.50
N ARG A 102 6.93 -2.18 -1.65
CA ARG A 102 6.47 -0.97 -2.36
C ARG A 102 5.07 -1.16 -2.94
N PHE A 103 4.77 -2.33 -3.49
CA PHE A 103 3.44 -2.63 -4.03
C PHE A 103 2.39 -2.56 -2.93
N LEU A 104 2.58 -3.33 -1.85
CA LEU A 104 1.68 -3.35 -0.70
C LEU A 104 1.55 -1.97 -0.05
N TYR A 105 2.65 -1.24 0.12
CA TYR A 105 2.59 0.11 0.65
C TYR A 105 1.71 1.03 -0.20
N LEU A 106 1.87 1.02 -1.53
CA LEU A 106 1.11 1.89 -2.41
C LEU A 106 -0.37 1.52 -2.47
N HIS A 107 -0.67 0.22 -2.42
CA HIS A 107 -2.04 -0.29 -2.34
C HIS A 107 -2.72 0.21 -1.06
N GLU A 108 -2.12 -0.03 0.10
CA GLU A 108 -2.68 0.43 1.40
C GLU A 108 -2.69 1.95 1.53
N PHE A 109 -1.66 2.64 1.03
CA PHE A 109 -1.64 4.09 0.96
C PHE A 109 -2.83 4.63 0.16
N CYS A 110 -3.19 3.98 -0.95
CA CYS A 110 -4.34 4.37 -1.76
C CYS A 110 -5.64 4.22 -0.98
N HIS A 111 -5.85 3.10 -0.28
CA HIS A 111 -7.00 2.93 0.60
C HIS A 111 -7.07 4.05 1.63
N TRP A 112 -5.97 4.26 2.35
CA TRP A 112 -5.87 5.32 3.35
C TRP A 112 -6.19 6.71 2.78
N TRP A 113 -5.62 7.03 1.61
CA TRP A 113 -5.79 8.31 0.95
C TRP A 113 -7.25 8.54 0.55
N LEU A 114 -7.86 7.57 -0.13
CA LEU A 114 -9.25 7.66 -0.60
C LEU A 114 -10.26 7.67 0.55
N TYR A 115 -9.94 7.00 1.65
CA TYR A 115 -10.72 7.10 2.87
C TYR A 115 -10.73 8.52 3.42
N LEU A 116 -9.55 9.13 3.58
CA LEU A 116 -9.44 10.48 4.12
C LEU A 116 -10.04 11.55 3.21
N THR A 117 -9.89 11.43 1.89
CA THR A 117 -10.34 12.46 0.95
C THR A 117 -11.78 12.28 0.47
N HIS A 118 -12.29 11.04 0.41
CA HIS A 118 -13.61 10.73 -0.17
C HIS A 118 -14.49 9.80 0.67
N GLY A 119 -13.98 9.25 1.78
CA GLY A 119 -14.70 8.25 2.59
C GLY A 119 -14.76 6.86 1.94
N TRP A 120 -13.99 6.61 0.87
CA TRP A 120 -14.06 5.39 0.06
C TRP A 120 -13.03 4.34 0.47
N GLY A 121 -13.06 3.90 1.74
CA GLY A 121 -12.02 3.04 2.36
C GLY A 121 -11.59 1.80 1.56
N SER A 122 -12.06 0.62 1.93
CA SER A 122 -11.77 -0.63 1.19
C SER A 122 -12.64 -0.82 -0.07
N SER A 123 -13.50 0.15 -0.42
CA SER A 123 -14.41 0.03 -1.57
C SER A 123 -13.73 0.30 -2.92
N ALA A 124 -12.43 0.56 -2.95
CA ALA A 124 -11.69 1.02 -4.12
C ALA A 124 -10.54 0.07 -4.53
N GLU A 125 -10.62 -1.22 -4.19
CA GLU A 125 -9.59 -2.25 -4.44
C GLU A 125 -8.97 -2.16 -5.85
N ILE A 126 -9.79 -2.19 -6.90
CA ILE A 126 -9.31 -2.12 -8.30
C ILE A 126 -8.53 -0.81 -8.56
N GLN A 127 -8.94 0.32 -7.98
CA GLN A 127 -8.23 1.58 -8.13
C GLN A 127 -6.87 1.54 -7.41
N CYS A 128 -6.82 0.90 -6.24
CA CYS A 128 -5.61 0.77 -5.44
C CYS A 128 -4.61 -0.24 -6.04
N ASP A 129 -5.09 -1.34 -6.61
CA ASP A 129 -4.29 -2.26 -7.42
C ASP A 129 -3.71 -1.58 -8.65
N ARG A 130 -4.52 -0.83 -9.41
CA ARG A 130 -4.03 -0.02 -10.55
C ARG A 130 -2.95 0.96 -10.13
N TYR A 131 -3.18 1.65 -9.02
CA TYR A 131 -2.23 2.63 -8.50
C TYR A 131 -0.92 1.96 -8.07
N ALA A 132 -0.98 0.87 -7.31
CA ALA A 132 0.20 0.12 -6.87
C ALA A 132 0.97 -0.45 -8.08
N PHE A 133 0.28 -1.12 -8.99
CA PHE A 133 0.84 -1.74 -10.18
C PHE A 133 1.58 -0.74 -11.07
N ALA A 134 1.01 0.45 -11.29
CA ALA A 134 1.63 1.48 -12.12
C ALA A 134 2.89 2.11 -11.49
N ASN A 135 3.10 1.96 -10.16
CA ASN A 135 4.06 2.78 -9.42
C ASN A 135 5.14 1.99 -8.66
N TYR A 136 4.91 0.74 -8.24
CA TYR A 136 5.80 0.05 -7.30
C TYR A 136 7.25 -0.09 -7.78
N ARG A 137 7.47 -0.22 -9.09
CA ARG A 137 8.81 -0.30 -9.68
C ARG A 137 9.49 1.05 -9.93
N ARG A 138 8.76 2.17 -9.87
CA ARG A 138 9.32 3.50 -10.12
C ARG A 138 10.45 3.81 -9.13
N ARG A 139 11.44 4.59 -9.56
CA ARG A 139 12.58 5.03 -8.73
C ARG A 139 12.49 6.50 -8.33
N GLY A 140 11.73 7.30 -9.07
CA GLY A 140 11.50 8.72 -8.78
C GLY A 140 10.33 8.96 -7.83
N ILE A 141 9.94 10.23 -7.71
CA ILE A 141 8.80 10.68 -6.90
C ILE A 141 7.50 10.10 -7.47
N VAL A 142 6.71 9.49 -6.60
CA VAL A 142 5.35 9.02 -6.87
C VAL A 142 4.38 9.96 -6.17
N ARG A 143 3.41 10.50 -6.92
CA ARG A 143 2.35 11.36 -6.37
C ARG A 143 1.21 10.50 -5.79
N PRO A 144 0.44 11.02 -4.81
CA PRO A 144 -0.80 10.37 -4.37
C PRO A 144 -1.75 10.07 -5.54
N PRO A 145 -2.68 9.11 -5.39
CA PRO A 145 -3.68 8.80 -6.41
C PRO A 145 -4.43 10.06 -6.85
N ALA A 146 -4.48 10.29 -8.18
CA ALA A 146 -5.34 11.31 -8.73
C ALA A 146 -6.78 10.80 -8.67
N VAL A 147 -7.65 11.53 -7.99
CA VAL A 147 -9.08 11.23 -7.98
C VAL A 147 -9.76 12.19 -8.94
N ARG A 148 -10.12 11.67 -10.11
CA ARG A 148 -11.09 12.36 -10.96
C ARG A 148 -12.45 12.17 -10.29
N THR A 149 -13.05 13.25 -9.81
CA THR A 149 -14.46 13.19 -9.42
C THR A 149 -15.34 12.90 -10.67
N PRO A 150 -16.63 12.54 -10.53
CA PRO A 150 -17.45 12.12 -11.65
C PRO A 150 -17.63 13.15 -12.78
N TRP A 151 -17.54 14.46 -12.49
CA TRP A 151 -17.72 15.57 -13.45
C TRP A 151 -16.62 15.80 -14.52
N GLU A 152 -15.45 15.18 -14.43
CA GLU A 152 -14.26 15.35 -15.29
C GLU A 152 -14.20 14.25 -16.34
N ARG A 153 -15.17 13.33 -16.31
CA ARG A 153 -15.36 12.30 -17.34
C ARG A 153 -16.32 12.75 -18.45
N ALA A 154 -16.90 13.94 -18.31
CA ALA A 154 -17.92 14.48 -19.22
C ALA A 154 -17.44 15.72 -20.02
N ALA A 155 -16.15 16.04 -19.98
CA ALA A 155 -15.51 17.03 -20.86
C ALA A 155 -14.52 16.31 -21.78
#